data_AF-A0A257NTR8-F1
#
_entry.id   AF-A0A257NTR8-F1
#
_cell.length_a   1.000
_cell.length_b   1.000
_cell.length_c   1.000
_cell.angle_alpha   90.00
_cell.angle_beta   90.00
_cell.angle_gamma   90.00
#
_symmetry.space_group_name_H-M   'P 1'
#
loop_
_entity.id
_entity.type
_entity.pdbx_description
1 polymer ?
#
loop_
_entity_poly.entity_id
_entity_poly.type
_entity_poly.pdbx_seq_one_letter_code
_entity_poly.pdbx_strand_id
1 'polypeptide(L)'
;MKRNDPKAGIPTEALAAAFAVPPVASGKVATAVVQLNDGNEAVVVVTSIKDGDPSQISAEDKQQLSQQIQQADAQQALGALLQTLRAQAKITINQDAEKSAAP
;
A
#
# COMPACT_ATOMS: atom_id res chain seq x y z
N MET A 1 -12.26 16.36 22.06
CA MET A 1 -12.02 15.25 21.10
C MET A 1 -11.95 13.96 21.89
N LYS A 2 -12.92 13.06 21.76
CA LYS A 2 -12.93 11.80 22.52
C LYS A 2 -11.94 10.84 21.87
N ARG A 3 -10.89 10.41 22.61
CA ARG A 3 -9.83 9.48 22.17
C ARG A 3 -10.32 8.08 21.75
N ASN A 4 -11.62 7.83 21.72
CA ASN A 4 -12.19 6.48 21.61
C ASN A 4 -13.30 6.38 20.54
N ASP A 5 -13.26 7.20 19.50
CA ASP A 5 -14.16 7.05 18.36
C ASP A 5 -13.62 5.94 17.43
N PRO A 6 -14.25 4.74 17.37
CA PRO A 6 -13.79 3.64 16.52
C PRO A 6 -14.00 3.91 15.02
N LYS A 7 -14.63 5.05 14.69
CA LYS A 7 -14.94 5.50 13.32
C LYS A 7 -13.89 6.45 12.74
N ALA A 8 -12.94 6.93 13.55
CA ALA A 8 -11.79 7.63 13.01
C ALA A 8 -10.91 6.59 12.29
N GLY A 9 -10.77 6.72 10.97
CA GLY A 9 -9.93 5.82 10.19
C GLY A 9 -8.53 5.74 10.79
N ILE A 10 -8.01 4.52 10.96
CA ILE A 10 -6.67 4.30 11.49
C ILE A 10 -5.68 4.83 10.45
N PRO A 11 -4.71 5.69 10.82
CA PRO A 11 -3.69 6.13 9.90
C PRO A 11 -2.89 4.96 9.32
N THR A 12 -2.59 5.01 8.02
CA THR A 12 -1.93 3.93 7.29
C THR A 12 -0.57 3.57 7.88
N GLU A 13 0.13 4.56 8.44
CA GLU A 13 1.45 4.42 9.07
C GLU A 13 1.35 3.60 10.37
N ALA A 14 0.33 3.88 11.18
CA ALA A 14 0.06 3.12 12.40
C ALA A 14 -0.35 1.68 12.07
N LEU A 15 -1.12 1.49 10.99
CA LEU A 15 -1.52 0.16 10.52
C LEU A 15 -0.32 -0.64 10.02
N ALA A 16 0.55 -0.05 9.19
CA ALA A 16 1.76 -0.69 8.70
C ALA A 16 2.70 -1.10 9.85
N ALA A 17 2.87 -0.22 10.84
CA ALA A 17 3.67 -0.55 12.02
C ALA A 17 3.10 -1.69 12.84
N ALA A 18 1.76 -1.77 12.99
CA ALA A 18 1.10 -2.87 13.68
C ALA A 18 1.39 -4.23 13.02
N PHE A 19 1.39 -4.28 11.69
CA PHE A 19 1.69 -5.50 10.93
C PHE A 19 3.19 -5.83 10.83
N ALA A 20 4.07 -4.85 11.04
CA ALA A 20 5.52 -5.06 11.07
C ALA A 20 6.03 -5.60 12.43
N VAL A 21 5.18 -5.63 13.46
CA VAL A 21 5.56 -6.10 14.79
C VAL A 21 5.82 -7.62 14.76
N PRO A 22 6.98 -8.09 15.25
CA PRO A 22 7.28 -9.52 15.27
C PRO A 22 6.34 -10.27 16.22
N PRO A 23 6.03 -11.55 15.96
CA PRO A 23 5.21 -12.36 16.85
C PRO A 23 5.83 -12.44 18.24
N VAL A 24 5.12 -11.91 19.23
CA VAL A 24 5.50 -12.05 20.64
C VAL A 24 4.78 -13.24 21.25
N ALA A 25 5.47 -13.92 22.19
CA ALA A 25 4.89 -15.06 22.91
C ALA A 25 3.54 -14.69 23.54
N SER A 26 2.60 -15.64 23.54
CA SER A 26 1.24 -15.48 24.05
C SER A 26 1.25 -14.80 25.43
N GLY A 27 0.49 -13.72 25.58
CA GLY A 27 0.40 -12.92 26.81
C GLY A 27 1.41 -11.78 26.93
N LYS A 28 2.33 -11.60 25.97
CA LYS A 28 3.19 -10.42 25.90
C LYS A 28 2.62 -9.40 24.93
N VAL A 29 2.72 -8.14 25.31
CA VAL A 29 2.30 -7.01 24.50
C VAL A 29 3.50 -6.50 23.73
N ALA A 30 3.35 -6.33 22.43
CA ALA A 30 4.36 -5.69 21.61
C ALA A 30 3.94 -4.25 21.30
N THR A 31 4.84 -3.31 21.54
CA THR A 31 4.57 -1.88 21.40
C THR A 31 5.48 -1.26 20.35
N ALA A 32 4.91 -0.46 19.45
CA ALA A 32 5.66 0.34 18.48
C ALA A 32 5.21 1.80 18.58
N VAL A 33 6.16 2.73 18.50
CA VAL A 33 5.89 4.17 18.39
C VAL A 33 6.06 4.57 16.94
N VAL A 34 5.08 5.29 16.40
CA VAL A 34 5.02 5.71 15.00
C VAL A 34 4.78 7.21 14.94
N GLN A 35 5.63 7.91 14.21
CA GLN A 35 5.35 9.29 13.81
C GLN A 35 4.37 9.26 12.64
N LEU A 36 3.26 9.96 12.82
CA LEU A 36 2.24 10.16 11.81
C LEU A 36 2.66 11.30 10.89
N ASN A 37 2.20 11.24 9.63
CA ASN A 37 2.49 12.25 8.61
C ASN A 37 1.91 13.64 8.93
N ASP A 38 0.98 13.72 9.88
CA ASP A 38 0.40 14.98 10.40
C ASP A 38 1.21 15.59 11.55
N GLY A 39 2.38 15.01 11.88
CA GLY A 39 3.26 15.46 12.96
C GLY A 39 2.85 14.97 14.35
N ASN A 40 1.80 14.15 14.46
CA ASN A 40 1.41 13.51 15.71
C ASN A 40 2.21 12.21 15.95
N GLU A 41 2.24 11.72 17.18
CA GLU A 41 2.78 10.40 17.50
C GLU A 41 1.65 9.43 17.90
N ALA A 42 1.72 8.21 17.36
CA ALA A 42 0.86 7.10 17.70
C ALA A 42 1.68 6.01 18.43
N VAL A 43 1.12 5.49 19.51
CA VAL A 43 1.62 4.27 20.16
C VAL A 43 0.71 3.12 19.76
N VAL A 44 1.27 2.15 19.04
CA VAL A 44 0.60 0.93 18.60
C VAL A 44 0.89 -0.16 19.61
N VAL A 45 -0.18 -0.82 20.07
CA VAL A 45 -0.11 -1.90 21.07
C VAL A 45 -0.74 -3.14 20.45
N VAL A 46 0.08 -4.11 20.06
CA VAL A 46 -0.38 -5.37 19.46
C VAL A 46 -0.66 -6.36 20.58
N THR A 47 -1.93 -6.73 20.73
CA THR A 47 -2.42 -7.62 21.80
C THR A 47 -2.47 -9.09 21.37
N SER A 48 -2.74 -9.35 20.10
CA SER A 48 -2.81 -10.70 19.53
C SER A 48 -2.55 -10.65 18.03
N ILE A 49 -1.86 -11.66 17.52
CA ILE A 49 -1.68 -11.91 16.09
C ILE A 49 -2.49 -13.16 15.76
N LYS A 50 -3.30 -13.08 14.71
CA LYS A 50 -4.03 -14.23 14.15
C LYS A 50 -3.49 -14.49 12.77
N ASP A 51 -2.96 -15.68 12.55
CA ASP A 51 -2.53 -16.09 11.21
C ASP A 51 -3.75 -16.18 10.30
N GLY A 52 -3.60 -15.67 9.08
CA GLY A 52 -4.62 -15.84 8.05
C GLY A 52 -4.65 -17.31 7.61
N ASP A 53 -5.82 -17.94 7.66
CA ASP A 53 -6.01 -19.28 7.09
C ASP A 53 -6.46 -19.15 5.62
N PRO A 54 -5.58 -19.46 4.64
CA PRO A 54 -5.92 -19.40 3.22
C PRO A 54 -6.98 -20.44 2.81
N SER A 55 -7.32 -21.39 3.68
CA SER A 55 -8.37 -22.39 3.48
C SER A 55 -9.77 -21.82 3.74
N GLN A 56 -9.88 -20.72 4.49
CA GLN A 56 -11.15 -20.02 4.76
C GLN A 56 -11.58 -19.08 3.63
N ILE A 57 -10.69 -18.80 2.67
CA ILE A 57 -11.02 -17.96 1.53
C ILE A 57 -11.80 -18.78 0.51
N SER A 58 -12.96 -18.26 0.09
CA SER A 58 -13.81 -18.86 -0.95
C SER A 58 -13.08 -18.95 -2.30
N ALA A 59 -13.56 -19.82 -3.19
CA ALA A 59 -12.99 -19.93 -4.53
C ALA A 59 -13.17 -18.62 -5.32
N GLU A 60 -14.33 -17.96 -5.16
CA GLU A 60 -14.62 -16.67 -5.78
C GLU A 60 -13.67 -15.58 -5.28
N ASP A 61 -13.45 -15.47 -3.97
CA ASP A 61 -12.55 -14.47 -3.38
C ASP A 61 -11.10 -14.69 -3.82
N LYS A 62 -10.66 -15.95 -3.91
CA LYS A 62 -9.33 -16.30 -4.45
C LYS A 62 -9.17 -15.82 -5.89
N GLN A 63 -10.19 -16.06 -6.72
CA GLN A 63 -10.15 -15.67 -8.12
C GLN A 63 -10.18 -14.15 -8.29
N GLN A 64 -10.96 -13.43 -7.48
CA GLN A 64 -10.98 -11.98 -7.49
C GLN A 64 -9.63 -11.39 -7.03
N LEU A 65 -9.05 -11.94 -5.96
CA LEU A 65 -7.74 -11.51 -5.46
C LEU A 65 -6.63 -11.78 -6.49
N SER A 66 -6.65 -12.95 -7.13
CA SER A 66 -5.72 -13.28 -8.21
C SER A 66 -5.81 -12.29 -9.37
N GLN A 67 -7.02 -11.88 -9.76
CA GLN A 67 -7.21 -10.88 -10.81
C GLN A 67 -6.67 -9.51 -10.40
N GLN A 68 -6.88 -9.09 -9.15
CA GLN A 68 -6.35 -7.83 -8.63
C GLN A 68 -4.82 -7.81 -8.65
N ILE A 69 -4.17 -8.91 -8.24
CA ILE A 69 -2.71 -9.04 -8.28
C ILE A 69 -2.21 -8.97 -9.74
N GLN A 70 -2.82 -9.74 -10.65
CA GLN A 70 -2.47 -9.72 -12.07
C GLN A 70 -2.60 -8.32 -12.69
N GLN A 71 -3.63 -7.57 -12.32
CA GLN A 71 -3.85 -6.21 -12.81
C GLN A 71 -2.74 -5.26 -12.33
N ALA A 72 -2.37 -5.33 -11.05
CA ALA A 72 -1.29 -4.52 -10.48
C ALA A 72 0.06 -4.83 -11.15
N ASP A 73 0.37 -6.12 -11.32
CA ASP A 73 1.59 -6.57 -11.99
C ASP A 73 1.63 -6.13 -13.46
N ALA A 74 0.51 -6.24 -14.18
CA ALA A 74 0.40 -5.82 -15.57
C ALA A 74 0.65 -4.31 -15.75
N GLN A 75 0.14 -3.47 -14.83
CA GLN A 75 0.39 -2.03 -14.86
C GLN A 75 1.87 -1.69 -14.66
N GLN A 76 2.53 -2.38 -13.72
CA GLN A 76 3.96 -2.21 -13.49
C GLN A 76 4.78 -2.67 -14.70
N ALA A 77 4.44 -3.81 -15.29
CA ALA A 77 5.11 -4.34 -16.48
C ALA A 77 4.95 -3.42 -17.69
N LEU A 78 3.76 -2.85 -17.91
CA LEU A 78 3.51 -1.89 -18.98
C LEU A 78 4.33 -0.60 -18.79
N GLY A 79 4.38 -0.08 -17.57
CA GLY A 79 5.21 1.08 -17.24
C GLY A 79 6.69 0.85 -17.55
N ALA A 80 7.23 -0.29 -17.12
CA ALA A 80 8.60 -0.69 -17.39
C ALA A 80 8.88 -0.87 -18.89
N LEU A 81 7.95 -1.47 -19.63
CA LEU A 81 8.04 -1.61 -21.09
C LEU A 81 8.07 -0.24 -21.78
N LEU A 82 7.15 0.66 -21.44
CA LEU A 82 7.11 2.02 -22.00
C LEU A 82 8.38 2.80 -21.69
N GLN A 83 8.91 2.68 -20.47
CA GLN A 83 10.16 3.31 -20.08
C GLN A 83 11.34 2.78 -20.89
N THR A 84 11.38 1.47 -21.12
CA THR A 84 12.41 0.81 -21.95
C THR A 84 12.33 1.25 -23.40
N LEU A 85 11.12 1.26 -23.99
CA LEU A 85 10.90 1.72 -25.36
C LEU A 85 11.28 3.20 -25.52
N ARG A 86 10.93 4.04 -24.54
CA ARG A 86 11.32 5.46 -24.52
C ARG A 86 12.83 5.65 -24.41
N ALA A 87 13.52 4.84 -23.62
CA ALA A 87 14.96 4.91 -23.46
C ALA A 87 15.72 4.46 -24.72
N GLN A 88 15.18 3.49 -25.47
CA GLN A 88 15.78 3.00 -26.71
C GLN A 88 15.41 3.86 -27.93
N ALA A 89 14.27 4.56 -27.88
CA ALA A 89 13.85 5.46 -28.94
C ALA A 89 14.62 6.79 -28.87
N LYS A 90 15.13 7.25 -30.01
CA LYS A 90 15.63 8.62 -30.15
C LYS A 90 14.45 9.57 -30.31
N ILE A 91 13.92 10.06 -29.20
CA ILE A 91 12.77 10.99 -29.19
C ILE A 91 13.28 12.43 -29.31
N THR A 92 12.93 13.11 -30.41
CA THR A 92 13.13 14.56 -30.58
C THR A 92 11.80 15.25 -30.29
N ILE A 93 11.70 15.97 -29.17
CA ILE A 93 10.51 16.76 -28.83
C ILE A 93 10.68 18.18 -29.41
N ASN A 94 9.88 18.53 -30.40
CA ASN A 94 9.83 19.89 -30.95
C ASN A 94 8.92 20.77 -30.08
N GLN A 95 9.53 21.52 -29.14
CA GLN A 95 8.82 22.38 -28.19
C GLN A 95 8.02 23.52 -28.86
N ASP A 96 8.36 23.90 -30.09
CA ASP A 96 7.64 24.95 -30.84
C ASP A 96 6.24 24.51 -31.31
N ALA A 97 6.00 23.21 -31.45
CA ALA A 97 4.70 22.67 -31.85
C ALA A 97 3.76 22.38 -30.66
N GLU A 98 4.29 22.22 -29.44
CA GLU A 98 3.46 22.00 -28.24
C GLU A 98 2.74 23.29 -27.79
N LYS A 99 3.32 24.47 -28.05
CA LYS A 99 2.70 25.74 -27.68
C LYS A 99 1.50 26.13 -28.57
N SER A 100 1.36 25.51 -29.74
CA SER A 100 0.28 25.78 -30.70
C SER A 100 -0.90 24.78 -30.61
N ALA A 101 -0.83 23.79 -29.72
CA ALA A 101 -1.87 22.76 -29.53
C ALA A 101 -2.61 22.87 -28.18
N ALA A 102 -2.37 23.92 -27.39
CA ALA A 102 -3.20 24.23 -26.23
C ALA A 102 -4.40 25.09 -26.67
N PRO A 103 -5.66 24.64 -26.47
CA PRO A 103 -6.84 25.49 -26.61
C PRO A 103 -6.95 26.55 -25.50
#